data_AF-A0A662DFH9-F1
#
_entry.id   AF-A0A662DFH9-F1
#
_cell.length_a   1.000
_cell.length_b   1.000
_cell.length_c   1.000
_cell.angle_alpha   90.00
_cell.angle_beta   90.00
_cell.angle_gamma   90.00
#
_symmetry.space_group_name_H-M   'P 1'
#
loop_
_entity.id
_entity.type
_entity.pdbx_description
1 polymer ?
#
loop_
_entity_poly.entity_id
_entity_poly.type
_entity_poly.pdbx_seq_one_letter_code
_entity_poly.pdbx_strand_id
1 'polypeptide(L)'
;LRVHSPSEAASDLEIVDFWRSQALKDLGRAIFQASDELFVTAGRDVPATDAYEGFAQHENGIGMIRAFYDEIDSIELGSSSTAPIVTGEWRSLTAAPAEGYRAARHRVPDPHAEAGPLVVLTGRYGIAVLEPVTDRLGRLANRKIRLLEVPNDYFGGNTGVAGLMVGEDIMETIANDTGPVGAYVIPDVALTGDMFIDDTPLTSVTNAAKAPVLVAPSTAAGLLGAAR
;
A
#
# COMPACT_ATOMS: atom_id res chain seq x y z
N LEU A 1 20.15 -8.12 5.87
CA LEU A 1 19.12 -8.89 6.62
C LEU A 1 18.65 -10.03 5.72
N ARG A 2 18.30 -11.20 6.28
CA ARG A 2 17.77 -12.34 5.53
C ARG A 2 16.24 -12.31 5.56
N VAL A 3 15.59 -12.59 4.43
CA VAL A 3 14.13 -12.68 4.31
C VAL A 3 13.64 -14.04 4.87
N HIS A 4 12.46 -14.05 5.48
CA HIS A 4 11.81 -15.30 5.88
C HIS A 4 11.45 -16.13 4.65
N SER A 5 11.69 -17.44 4.72
CA SER A 5 11.04 -18.38 3.81
C SER A 5 9.55 -18.50 4.15
N PRO A 6 8.70 -18.97 3.22
CA PRO A 6 7.27 -19.19 3.50
C PRO A 6 7.02 -20.11 4.71
N SER A 7 7.85 -21.15 4.91
CA SER A 7 7.74 -22.03 6.07
C SER A 7 8.12 -21.37 7.38
N GLU A 8 9.13 -20.50 7.37
CA GLU A 8 9.54 -19.75 8.58
C GLU A 8 8.47 -18.73 8.95
N ALA A 9 7.96 -17.97 7.98
CA ALA A 9 6.85 -17.05 8.20
C ALA A 9 5.61 -17.77 8.76
N ALA A 10 5.30 -18.97 8.25
CA ALA A 10 4.20 -19.79 8.78
C ALA A 10 4.43 -20.22 10.23
N SER A 11 5.65 -20.63 10.61
CA SER A 11 6.00 -20.96 11.98
C SER A 11 5.93 -19.75 12.92
N ASP A 12 6.37 -18.58 12.46
CA ASP A 12 6.27 -17.34 13.23
C ASP A 12 4.81 -16.94 13.48
N LEU A 13 3.93 -17.10 12.48
CA LEU A 13 2.50 -16.88 12.64
C LEU A 13 1.90 -17.80 13.71
N GLU A 14 2.32 -19.06 13.80
CA GLU A 14 1.87 -20.00 14.84
C GLU A 14 2.35 -19.59 16.24
N ILE A 15 3.58 -19.09 16.36
CA ILE A 15 4.11 -18.55 17.63
C ILE A 15 3.31 -17.31 18.07
N VAL A 16 3.03 -16.40 17.14
CA VAL A 16 2.27 -15.18 17.44
C VAL A 16 0.84 -15.54 17.85
N ASP A 17 0.18 -16.47 17.14
CA ASP A 17 -1.19 -16.89 17.46
C ASP A 17 -1.28 -17.58 18.84
N PHE A 18 -0.27 -18.38 19.19
CA PHE A 18 -0.17 -18.96 20.53
C PHE A 18 -0.15 -17.88 21.61
N TRP A 19 0.77 -16.90 21.50
CA TRP A 19 0.89 -15.84 22.50
C TRP A 19 -0.31 -14.90 22.52
N ARG A 20 -0.89 -14.62 21.35
CA ARG A 20 -2.14 -13.88 21.20
C ARG A 20 -3.26 -14.55 22.00
N SER A 21 -3.42 -15.87 21.85
CA SER A 21 -4.44 -16.65 22.56
C SER A 21 -4.24 -16.62 24.08
N GLN A 22 -2.99 -16.71 24.54
CA GLN A 22 -2.70 -16.59 25.98
C GLN A 22 -3.01 -15.19 26.51
N ALA A 23 -2.64 -14.14 25.78
CA ALA A 23 -2.95 -12.76 26.19
C ALA A 23 -4.46 -12.48 26.23
N LEU A 24 -5.23 -13.01 25.28
CA LEU A 24 -6.69 -12.91 25.31
C LEU A 24 -7.29 -13.59 26.55
N LYS A 25 -6.77 -14.77 26.92
CA LYS A 25 -7.22 -15.50 28.09
C LYS A 25 -6.86 -14.79 29.40
N ASP A 26 -5.63 -14.32 29.53
CA ASP A 26 -5.08 -13.84 30.80
C ASP A 26 -5.33 -12.34 31.01
N LEU A 27 -5.43 -11.56 29.93
CA LEU A 27 -5.54 -10.09 29.96
C LEU A 27 -6.83 -9.57 29.31
N GLY A 28 -7.62 -10.44 28.65
CA GLY A 28 -8.80 -10.02 27.89
C GLY A 28 -8.48 -9.23 26.63
N ARG A 29 -7.21 -9.23 26.16
CA ARG A 29 -6.73 -8.43 25.02
C ARG A 29 -5.66 -9.15 24.21
N ALA A 30 -5.74 -9.06 22.89
CA ALA A 30 -4.81 -9.56 21.88
C ALA A 30 -3.67 -8.57 21.64
N ILE A 31 -2.73 -8.50 22.59
CA ILE A 31 -1.56 -7.60 22.50
C ILE A 31 -0.47 -8.07 21.53
N PHE A 32 -0.51 -9.34 21.12
CA PHE A 32 0.41 -9.91 20.13
C PHE A 32 -0.27 -9.95 18.76
N GLN A 33 0.35 -9.29 17.78
CA GLN A 33 -0.17 -9.14 16.43
C GLN A 33 0.98 -9.37 15.45
N ALA A 34 0.73 -10.16 14.40
CA ALA A 34 1.68 -10.39 13.34
C ALA A 34 1.60 -9.26 12.31
N SER A 35 2.74 -8.93 11.69
CA SER A 35 2.73 -8.05 10.52
C SER A 35 2.07 -8.74 9.34
N ASP A 36 1.36 -7.94 8.53
CA ASP A 36 0.78 -8.33 7.26
C ASP A 36 1.80 -8.99 6.31
N GLU A 37 3.08 -8.59 6.39
CA GLU A 37 4.16 -9.20 5.60
C GLU A 37 4.33 -10.70 5.88
N LEU A 38 4.15 -11.14 7.14
CA LEU A 38 4.26 -12.57 7.48
C LEU A 38 3.13 -13.37 6.83
N PHE A 39 1.92 -12.82 6.77
CA PHE A 39 0.79 -13.47 6.09
C PHE A 39 1.04 -13.58 4.59
N VAL A 40 1.46 -12.48 3.95
CA VAL A 40 1.80 -12.47 2.52
C VAL A 40 2.93 -13.46 2.22
N THR A 41 4.00 -13.47 3.02
CA THR A 41 5.15 -14.37 2.84
C THR A 41 4.78 -15.84 3.05
N ALA A 42 3.91 -16.12 4.01
CA ALA A 42 3.41 -17.47 4.27
C ALA A 42 2.32 -17.94 3.27
N GLY A 43 1.83 -17.05 2.40
CA GLY A 43 0.69 -17.33 1.51
C GLY A 43 -0.60 -17.62 2.28
N ARG A 44 -0.80 -16.98 3.43
CA ARG A 44 -2.00 -17.09 4.27
C ARG A 44 -2.83 -15.81 4.17
N ASP A 45 -4.15 -15.93 4.26
CA ASP A 45 -5.03 -14.77 4.35
C ASP A 45 -4.79 -13.99 5.64
N VAL A 46 -4.91 -12.66 5.56
CA VAL A 46 -4.90 -11.81 6.75
C VAL A 46 -6.18 -12.00 7.59
N PRO A 47 -6.11 -11.85 8.92
CA PRO A 47 -7.28 -11.93 9.78
C PRO A 47 -8.40 -10.96 9.41
N ALA A 48 -9.62 -11.28 9.85
CA ALA A 48 -10.76 -10.36 9.79
C ALA A 48 -10.56 -9.14 10.71
N THR A 49 -11.29 -8.06 10.46
CA THR A 49 -11.24 -6.78 11.18
C THR A 49 -11.28 -6.93 12.71
N ASP A 50 -12.14 -7.83 13.22
CA ASP A 50 -12.32 -8.07 14.66
C ASP A 50 -11.04 -8.54 15.36
N ALA A 51 -10.12 -9.20 14.64
CA ALA A 51 -8.86 -9.65 15.21
C ALA A 51 -7.87 -8.51 15.52
N TYR A 52 -8.07 -7.31 14.98
CA TYR A 52 -7.13 -6.20 15.17
C TYR A 52 -7.45 -5.29 16.37
N GLU A 53 -8.51 -5.60 17.15
CA GLU A 53 -8.94 -4.80 18.33
C GLU A 53 -8.98 -3.28 18.08
N GLY A 54 -9.56 -2.88 16.94
CA GLY A 54 -9.60 -1.47 16.53
C GLY A 54 -8.29 -0.94 15.96
N PHE A 55 -7.44 -1.83 15.43
CA PHE A 55 -6.26 -1.56 14.60
C PHE A 55 -5.13 -0.75 15.26
N ALA A 56 -4.93 -0.84 16.58
CA ALA A 56 -4.01 -0.01 17.37
C ALA A 56 -2.57 0.19 16.80
N GLN A 57 -2.10 -0.66 15.89
CA GLN A 57 -0.75 -0.64 15.31
C GLN A 57 -0.75 -0.53 13.77
N HIS A 58 -1.83 0.01 13.20
CA HIS A 58 -2.10 0.04 11.76
C HIS A 58 -0.91 0.48 10.89
N GLU A 59 -0.27 1.58 11.28
CA GLU A 59 0.79 2.23 10.50
C GLU A 59 2.15 1.51 10.56
N ASN A 60 2.28 0.47 11.38
CA ASN A 60 3.50 -0.34 11.51
C ASN A 60 3.42 -1.66 10.71
N GLY A 61 2.58 -1.71 9.67
CA GLY A 61 2.42 -2.89 8.82
C GLY A 61 1.55 -4.00 9.42
N ILE A 62 0.57 -3.65 10.26
CA ILE A 62 -0.38 -4.59 10.88
C ILE A 62 -1.81 -4.18 10.52
N GLY A 63 -2.51 -5.01 9.74
CA GLY A 63 -3.91 -4.78 9.34
C GLY A 63 -4.10 -3.76 8.22
N MET A 64 -3.04 -3.34 7.54
CA MET A 64 -3.10 -2.50 6.34
C MET A 64 -3.85 -3.19 5.20
N ILE A 65 -3.56 -4.48 4.97
CA ILE A 65 -4.23 -5.28 3.93
C ILE A 65 -5.72 -5.41 4.25
N ARG A 66 -6.07 -5.76 5.49
CA ARG A 66 -7.47 -5.91 5.90
C ARG A 66 -8.24 -4.60 5.79
N ALA A 67 -7.66 -3.48 6.24
CA ALA A 67 -8.29 -2.17 6.09
C ALA A 67 -8.51 -1.78 4.63
N PHE A 68 -7.53 -2.07 3.74
CA PHE A 68 -7.68 -1.82 2.31
C PHE A 68 -8.84 -2.62 1.70
N TYR A 69 -8.96 -3.90 2.05
CA TYR A 69 -10.09 -4.72 1.59
C TYR A 69 -11.43 -4.27 2.18
N ASP A 70 -11.49 -3.91 3.47
CA ASP A 70 -12.69 -3.36 4.11
C ASP A 70 -13.16 -2.07 3.43
N GLU A 71 -12.22 -1.24 2.99
CA GLU A 71 -12.53 0.00 2.28
C GLU A 71 -13.11 -0.28 0.89
N ILE A 72 -12.57 -1.26 0.14
CA ILE A 72 -13.19 -1.71 -1.12
C ILE A 72 -14.61 -2.22 -0.87
N ASP A 73 -14.79 -3.12 0.10
CA ASP A 73 -16.08 -3.70 0.45
C ASP A 73 -17.09 -2.58 0.81
N SER A 74 -16.66 -1.58 1.58
CA SER A 74 -17.49 -0.43 1.97
C SER A 74 -17.91 0.43 0.77
N ILE A 75 -16.98 0.71 -0.14
CA ILE A 75 -17.23 1.52 -1.35
C ILE A 75 -18.19 0.79 -2.30
N GLU A 76 -18.05 -0.53 -2.48
CA GLU A 76 -18.97 -1.33 -3.30
C GLU A 76 -20.39 -1.35 -2.74
N LEU A 77 -20.53 -1.32 -1.41
CA LEU A 77 -21.82 -1.25 -0.72
C LEU A 77 -22.44 0.16 -0.74
N GLY A 78 -21.78 1.15 -1.36
CA GLY A 78 -22.26 2.53 -1.42
C GLY A 78 -22.12 3.29 -0.10
N SER A 79 -21.36 2.75 0.86
CA SER A 79 -21.05 3.42 2.11
C SER A 79 -19.84 4.33 1.89
N SER A 80 -20.05 5.65 1.94
CA SER A 80 -18.97 6.62 2.00
C SER A 80 -18.34 6.61 3.40
N SER A 81 -17.57 5.57 3.75
CA SER A 81 -16.70 5.64 4.92
C SER A 81 -15.45 6.44 4.56
N THR A 82 -15.46 7.73 4.89
CA THR A 82 -14.32 8.65 4.76
C THR A 82 -13.60 8.81 6.10
N ALA A 83 -13.19 7.72 6.73
CA ALA A 83 -12.24 7.79 7.82
C ALA A 83 -11.15 6.75 7.57
N PRO A 84 -9.89 7.15 7.29
CA PRO A 84 -8.80 6.21 7.42
C PRO A 84 -8.88 5.59 8.81
N ILE A 85 -8.60 4.30 8.91
CA ILE A 85 -8.48 3.63 10.20
C ILE A 85 -7.23 4.23 10.88
N VAL A 86 -7.45 5.28 11.69
CA VAL A 86 -6.41 5.97 12.47
C VAL A 86 -6.48 5.45 13.91
N THR A 87 -5.34 5.04 14.47
CA THR A 87 -5.31 4.32 15.75
C THR A 87 -4.15 4.76 16.66
N GLY A 88 -4.26 4.51 17.98
CA GLY A 88 -3.19 4.72 18.97
C GLY A 88 -3.16 6.09 19.69
N GLU A 89 -2.06 6.38 20.41
CA GLU A 89 -1.77 7.66 21.11
C GLU A 89 -1.81 8.90 20.18
N TRP A 90 -1.84 8.66 18.87
CA TRP A 90 -2.03 9.63 17.80
C TRP A 90 -3.51 10.00 17.56
N ARG A 91 -4.42 9.68 18.49
CA ARG A 91 -5.79 10.23 18.52
C ARG A 91 -5.85 11.68 19.02
N SER A 92 -4.91 12.07 19.89
CA SER A 92 -4.85 13.40 20.51
C SER A 92 -3.80 14.31 19.88
N LEU A 93 -2.86 13.73 19.14
CA LEU A 93 -2.04 14.45 18.19
C LEU A 93 -2.76 14.31 16.87
N THR A 94 -3.15 15.41 16.22
CA THR A 94 -3.40 15.36 14.78
C THR A 94 -2.22 14.57 14.20
N ALA A 95 -2.45 13.43 13.54
CA ALA A 95 -1.41 12.79 12.73
C ALA A 95 -0.70 13.93 12.03
N ALA A 96 0.63 14.06 12.22
CA ALA A 96 1.37 15.25 11.83
C ALA A 96 0.79 15.70 10.50
N PRO A 97 0.14 16.88 10.43
CA PRO A 97 -0.69 17.20 9.29
C PRO A 97 0.14 16.92 8.06
N ALA A 98 -0.44 16.29 7.03
CA ALA A 98 0.27 16.05 5.77
C ALA A 98 0.74 17.35 5.09
N GLU A 99 0.60 18.50 5.75
CA GLU A 99 1.31 19.73 5.48
C GLU A 99 2.80 19.57 5.82
N GLY A 100 3.58 19.27 4.77
CA GLY A 100 5.03 19.45 4.75
C GLY A 100 5.86 18.15 4.73
N TYR A 101 5.30 17.01 5.13
CA TYR A 101 6.00 15.72 5.12
C TYR A 101 5.56 14.75 4.02
N ARG A 102 4.44 14.98 3.33
CA ARG A 102 3.99 14.17 2.18
C ARG A 102 3.83 15.05 0.95
N ALA A 103 4.14 14.50 -0.24
CA ALA A 103 3.99 15.19 -1.51
C ALA A 103 2.57 15.79 -1.66
N ALA A 104 2.48 16.95 -2.30
CA ALA A 104 1.18 17.57 -2.57
C ALA A 104 0.32 16.66 -3.46
N ARG A 105 -0.86 16.28 -2.97
CA ARG A 105 -1.83 15.42 -3.68
C ARG A 105 -2.45 16.18 -4.85
N HIS A 106 -2.53 15.54 -6.01
CA HIS A 106 -3.16 16.03 -7.27
C HIS A 106 -2.93 17.51 -7.60
N ARG A 107 -1.90 17.81 -8.41
CA ARG A 107 -1.71 19.14 -9.03
C ARG A 107 -2.08 19.22 -10.51
N VAL A 108 -2.40 18.10 -11.16
CA VAL A 108 -2.66 18.01 -12.60
C VAL A 108 -4.06 17.45 -12.81
N PRO A 109 -4.87 18.01 -13.75
CA PRO A 109 -6.15 17.42 -14.12
C PRO A 109 -5.97 15.97 -14.57
N ASP A 110 -6.83 15.07 -14.08
CA ASP A 110 -6.71 13.66 -14.36
C ASP A 110 -6.80 13.37 -15.87
N PRO A 111 -5.89 12.52 -16.40
CA PRO A 111 -6.02 12.08 -17.78
C PRO A 111 -7.34 11.30 -17.88
N HIS A 112 -8.25 11.76 -18.75
CA HIS A 112 -9.55 11.13 -18.99
C HIS A 112 -9.44 9.60 -19.18
N ALA A 113 -10.50 8.84 -18.84
CA ALA A 113 -10.52 7.38 -18.95
C ALA A 113 -10.06 6.82 -20.33
N GLU A 114 -10.25 7.61 -21.40
CA GLU A 114 -9.81 7.31 -22.77
C GLU A 114 -8.29 7.36 -22.97
N ALA A 115 -7.52 7.92 -22.03
CA ALA A 115 -6.06 8.04 -22.13
C ALA A 115 -5.33 6.70 -21.91
N GLY A 116 -6.05 5.62 -21.57
CA GLY A 116 -5.48 4.29 -21.30
C GLY A 116 -5.51 3.93 -19.82
N PRO A 117 -4.97 2.74 -19.46
CA PRO A 117 -5.09 2.20 -18.11
C PRO A 117 -4.31 3.03 -17.09
N LEU A 118 -4.79 3.01 -15.84
CA LEU A 118 -4.03 3.46 -14.70
C LEU A 118 -3.00 2.38 -14.35
N VAL A 119 -1.73 2.75 -14.30
CA VAL A 119 -0.62 1.83 -14.01
C VAL A 119 -0.14 2.08 -12.58
N VAL A 120 -0.45 1.16 -11.67
CA VAL A 120 -0.10 1.29 -10.25
C VAL A 120 1.27 0.66 -10.02
N LEU A 121 2.23 1.49 -9.63
CA LEU A 121 3.55 1.04 -9.21
C LEU A 121 3.51 0.61 -7.75
N THR A 122 4.02 -0.58 -7.46
CA THR A 122 4.11 -1.07 -6.08
C THR A 122 5.22 -2.11 -5.96
N GLY A 123 5.66 -2.38 -4.73
CA GLY A 123 6.60 -3.45 -4.45
C GLY A 123 5.96 -4.83 -4.56
N ARG A 124 6.77 -5.89 -4.52
CA ARG A 124 6.35 -7.29 -4.63
C ARG A 124 5.17 -7.67 -3.72
N TYR A 125 5.17 -7.23 -2.46
CA TYR A 125 4.08 -7.55 -1.53
C TYR A 125 2.79 -6.82 -1.91
N GLY A 126 2.90 -5.60 -2.45
CA GLY A 126 1.77 -4.87 -2.99
C GLY A 126 1.14 -5.57 -4.19
N ILE A 127 1.93 -6.23 -5.05
CA ILE A 127 1.41 -7.06 -6.14
C ILE A 127 0.54 -8.18 -5.58
N ALA A 128 1.07 -8.96 -4.62
CA ALA A 128 0.34 -10.08 -4.02
C ALA A 128 -0.98 -9.64 -3.34
N VAL A 129 -1.04 -8.42 -2.83
CA VAL A 129 -2.23 -7.85 -2.19
C VAL A 129 -3.23 -7.27 -3.19
N LEU A 130 -2.75 -6.58 -4.23
CA LEU A 130 -3.63 -5.88 -5.17
C LEU A 130 -4.15 -6.77 -6.29
N GLU A 131 -3.39 -7.78 -6.70
CA GLU A 131 -3.76 -8.67 -7.81
C GLU A 131 -5.16 -9.30 -7.62
N PRO A 132 -5.52 -9.86 -6.45
CA PRO A 132 -6.85 -10.45 -6.23
C PRO A 132 -8.02 -9.47 -6.33
N VAL A 133 -7.76 -8.17 -6.16
CA VAL A 133 -8.80 -7.12 -6.14
C VAL A 133 -8.71 -6.14 -7.32
N THR A 134 -7.78 -6.35 -8.26
CA THR A 134 -7.53 -5.42 -9.38
C THR A 134 -8.76 -5.22 -10.26
N ASP A 135 -9.51 -6.28 -10.56
CA ASP A 135 -10.74 -6.19 -11.35
C ASP A 135 -11.88 -5.45 -10.62
N ARG A 136 -11.93 -5.56 -9.28
CA ARG A 136 -12.89 -4.82 -8.45
C ARG A 136 -12.56 -3.33 -8.49
N LEU A 137 -11.29 -2.99 -8.26
CA LEU A 137 -10.80 -1.62 -8.32
C LEU A 137 -11.02 -1.00 -9.72
N GLY A 138 -10.76 -1.75 -10.80
CA GLY A 138 -10.97 -1.27 -12.16
C GLY A 138 -12.44 -0.96 -12.47
N ARG A 139 -13.38 -1.76 -11.95
CA ARG A 139 -14.82 -1.49 -12.05
C ARG A 139 -15.22 -0.24 -11.28
N LEU A 140 -14.74 -0.10 -10.04
CA LEU A 140 -15.02 1.06 -9.18
C LEU A 140 -14.44 2.38 -9.72
N ALA A 141 -13.28 2.29 -10.36
CA ALA A 141 -12.61 3.40 -11.03
C ALA A 141 -13.24 3.76 -12.38
N ASN A 142 -14.07 2.88 -12.95
CA ASN A 142 -14.48 2.95 -14.36
C ASN A 142 -13.27 3.12 -15.32
N ARG A 143 -12.15 2.45 -14.98
CA ARG A 143 -10.88 2.55 -15.71
C ARG A 143 -10.08 1.28 -15.50
N LYS A 144 -9.48 0.75 -16.56
CA LYS A 144 -8.62 -0.43 -16.45
C LYS A 144 -7.42 -0.11 -15.55
N ILE A 145 -7.13 -0.99 -14.59
CA ILE A 145 -5.95 -0.92 -13.74
C ILE A 145 -4.96 -1.98 -14.21
N ARG A 146 -3.69 -1.60 -14.29
CA ARG A 146 -2.56 -2.50 -14.52
C ARG A 146 -1.59 -2.34 -13.35
N LEU A 147 -1.17 -3.43 -12.75
CA LEU A 147 -0.14 -3.39 -11.72
C LEU A 147 1.23 -3.49 -12.38
N LEU A 148 2.21 -2.75 -11.85
CA LEU A 148 3.60 -2.79 -12.28
C LEU A 148 4.48 -2.95 -11.04
N GLU A 149 5.14 -4.10 -10.93
CA GLU A 149 6.09 -4.37 -9.85
C GLU A 149 7.33 -3.51 -10.04
N VAL A 150 7.74 -2.83 -8.98
CA VAL A 150 9.04 -2.17 -8.88
C VAL A 150 9.94 -3.07 -8.04
N PRO A 151 10.92 -3.76 -8.65
CA PRO A 151 11.95 -4.47 -7.91
C PRO A 151 12.70 -3.49 -7.01
N ASN A 152 13.07 -3.92 -5.79
CA ASN A 152 13.84 -3.08 -4.88
C ASN A 152 15.33 -3.41 -4.99
N ASP A 153 15.94 -3.12 -6.14
CA ASP A 153 17.34 -3.48 -6.38
C ASP A 153 18.28 -2.58 -5.58
N TYR A 154 17.88 -1.34 -5.30
CA TYR A 154 18.64 -0.40 -4.45
C TYR A 154 18.95 -0.96 -3.06
N PHE A 155 17.99 -1.61 -2.38
CA PHE A 155 18.23 -2.29 -1.10
C PHE A 155 18.56 -3.78 -1.25
N GLY A 156 18.96 -4.23 -2.44
CA GLY A 156 19.45 -5.58 -2.72
C GLY A 156 18.37 -6.65 -2.91
N GLY A 157 17.16 -6.26 -3.31
CA GLY A 157 16.07 -7.13 -3.79
C GLY A 157 15.28 -7.86 -2.70
N ASN A 158 15.67 -7.71 -1.43
CA ASN A 158 15.14 -8.51 -0.32
C ASN A 158 13.91 -7.90 0.36
N THR A 159 13.51 -6.69 0.01
CA THR A 159 12.32 -6.02 0.56
C THR A 159 11.30 -5.77 -0.55
N GLY A 160 10.03 -6.05 -0.26
CA GLY A 160 8.93 -5.96 -1.23
C GLY A 160 7.86 -4.92 -0.87
N VAL A 161 8.13 -4.04 0.09
CA VAL A 161 7.15 -3.06 0.59
C VAL A 161 7.11 -1.80 -0.29
N ALA A 162 5.93 -1.21 -0.43
CA ALA A 162 5.72 0.01 -1.21
C ALA A 162 6.48 1.23 -0.64
N GLY A 163 6.60 1.35 0.68
CA GLY A 163 7.25 2.49 1.33
C GLY A 163 8.77 2.54 1.22
N LEU A 164 9.40 1.50 0.66
CA LEU A 164 10.85 1.46 0.41
C LEU A 164 11.20 1.49 -1.09
N MET A 165 10.23 1.76 -1.96
CA MET A 165 10.51 1.98 -3.38
C MET A 165 11.29 3.29 -3.53
N VAL A 166 12.34 3.25 -4.34
CA VAL A 166 13.23 4.39 -4.58
C VAL A 166 13.02 4.98 -5.97
N GLY A 167 13.47 6.21 -6.18
CA GLY A 167 13.29 6.88 -7.47
C GLY A 167 14.05 6.21 -8.62
N GLU A 168 15.27 5.74 -8.39
CA GLU A 168 16.08 5.01 -9.38
C GLU A 168 15.36 3.78 -9.94
N ASP A 169 14.97 2.84 -9.07
CA ASP A 169 14.25 1.61 -9.43
C ASP A 169 12.91 1.92 -10.15
N ILE A 170 12.20 2.96 -9.71
CA ILE A 170 10.94 3.41 -10.34
C ILE A 170 11.20 3.90 -11.77
N MET A 171 12.22 4.74 -11.98
CA MET A 171 12.54 5.26 -13.31
C MET A 171 12.96 4.15 -14.26
N GLU A 172 13.76 3.19 -13.81
CA GLU A 172 14.14 2.03 -14.60
C GLU A 172 12.92 1.17 -14.97
N THR A 173 12.03 0.93 -13.99
CA THR A 173 10.78 0.19 -14.20
C THR A 173 9.88 0.87 -15.22
N ILE A 174 9.72 2.20 -15.15
CA ILE A 174 8.93 2.98 -16.11
C ILE A 174 9.57 2.98 -17.50
N ALA A 175 10.90 3.10 -17.58
CA ALA A 175 11.62 3.08 -18.86
C ALA A 175 11.45 1.75 -19.61
N ASN A 176 11.38 0.64 -18.85
CA ASN A 176 11.20 -0.71 -19.39
C ASN A 176 9.72 -1.08 -19.64
N ASP A 177 8.77 -0.28 -19.15
CA ASP A 177 7.35 -0.52 -19.38
C ASP A 177 6.96 -0.22 -20.83
N THR A 178 6.65 -1.26 -21.61
CA THR A 178 6.19 -1.15 -23.00
C THR A 178 4.68 -1.20 -23.14
N GLY A 179 3.95 -1.40 -22.04
CA GLY A 179 2.50 -1.50 -22.03
C GLY A 179 1.78 -0.17 -22.28
N PRO A 180 0.47 -0.21 -22.58
CA PRO A 180 -0.35 0.99 -22.60
C PRO A 180 -0.41 1.61 -21.20
N VAL A 181 -0.42 2.94 -21.16
CA VAL A 181 -0.48 3.73 -19.93
C VAL A 181 -1.22 5.02 -20.21
N GLY A 182 -2.20 5.34 -19.36
CA GLY A 182 -2.81 6.67 -19.32
C GLY A 182 -2.29 7.53 -18.17
N ALA A 183 -1.91 6.91 -17.06
CA ALA A 183 -1.16 7.55 -15.96
C ALA A 183 -0.43 6.47 -15.14
N TYR A 184 0.69 6.85 -14.55
CA TYR A 184 1.38 6.09 -13.52
C TYR A 184 0.91 6.57 -12.13
N VAL A 185 0.72 5.65 -11.19
CA VAL A 185 0.37 5.96 -9.81
C VAL A 185 1.45 5.43 -8.88
N ILE A 186 1.99 6.31 -8.06
CA ILE A 186 2.99 6.01 -7.03
C ILE A 186 2.32 6.18 -5.66
N PRO A 187 2.52 5.25 -4.71
CA PRO A 187 1.98 5.36 -3.37
C PRO A 187 2.69 6.47 -2.59
N ASP A 188 1.91 7.27 -1.86
CA ASP A 188 2.42 8.41 -1.07
C ASP A 188 3.44 8.01 0.00
N VAL A 189 3.37 6.78 0.50
CA VAL A 189 4.30 6.24 1.50
C VAL A 189 5.73 6.04 0.97
N ALA A 190 5.95 6.05 -0.35
CA ALA A 190 7.29 6.00 -0.94
C ALA A 190 8.03 7.35 -0.87
N LEU A 191 7.35 8.42 -0.46
CA LEU A 191 7.85 9.79 -0.50
C LEU A 191 7.88 10.43 0.89
N THR A 192 8.92 11.23 1.16
CA THR A 192 8.94 12.24 2.22
C THR A 192 8.99 13.63 1.56
N GLY A 193 7.88 14.36 1.64
CA GLY A 193 7.66 15.53 0.79
C GLY A 193 7.64 15.09 -0.68
N ASP A 194 8.40 15.77 -1.54
CA ASP A 194 8.56 15.41 -2.95
C ASP A 194 9.88 14.63 -3.20
N MET A 195 10.42 13.94 -2.19
CA MET A 195 11.69 13.20 -2.27
C MET A 195 11.50 11.71 -1.93
N PHE A 196 12.15 10.85 -2.71
CA PHE A 196 12.35 9.44 -2.39
C PHE A 196 13.53 9.26 -1.42
N ILE A 197 13.64 8.07 -0.81
CA ILE A 197 14.68 7.78 0.19
C ILE A 197 16.10 7.68 -0.38
N ASP A 198 16.25 7.56 -1.70
CA ASP A 198 17.51 7.60 -2.45
C ASP A 198 17.92 9.04 -2.85
N ASP A 199 17.31 10.06 -2.24
CA ASP A 199 17.51 11.48 -2.59
C ASP A 199 17.09 11.83 -4.03
N THR A 200 16.33 10.97 -4.71
CA THR A 200 15.72 11.29 -6.00
C THR A 200 14.48 12.17 -5.77
N PRO A 201 14.36 13.33 -6.45
CA PRO A 201 13.12 14.11 -6.39
C PRO A 201 12.04 13.51 -7.28
N LEU A 202 10.77 13.65 -6.88
CA LEU A 202 9.60 13.23 -7.67
C LEU A 202 9.62 13.82 -9.09
N THR A 203 10.19 15.01 -9.25
CA THR A 203 10.33 15.66 -10.55
C THR A 203 11.22 14.87 -11.53
N SER A 204 12.23 14.15 -11.04
CA SER A 204 13.04 13.27 -11.90
C SER A 204 12.19 12.14 -12.47
N VAL A 205 11.36 11.51 -11.63
CA VAL A 205 10.43 10.45 -12.08
C VAL A 205 9.40 11.00 -13.06
N THR A 206 8.80 12.17 -12.77
CA THR A 206 7.81 12.78 -13.69
C THR A 206 8.42 13.15 -15.03
N ASN A 207 9.69 13.58 -15.05
CA ASN A 207 10.40 13.94 -16.29
C ASN A 207 10.81 12.72 -17.11
N ALA A 208 11.10 11.60 -16.46
CA ALA A 208 11.44 10.34 -17.11
C ALA A 208 10.20 9.58 -17.64
N ALA A 209 9.03 9.82 -17.05
CA ALA A 209 7.81 9.10 -17.39
C ALA A 209 7.21 9.51 -18.74
N LYS A 210 6.77 8.51 -19.50
CA LYS A 210 6.05 8.69 -20.79
C LYS A 210 4.56 9.06 -20.65
N ALA A 211 4.06 9.14 -19.43
CA ALA A 211 2.68 9.48 -19.08
C ALA A 211 2.65 10.23 -17.74
N PRO A 212 1.57 10.95 -17.42
CA PRO A 212 1.44 11.66 -16.13
C PRO A 212 1.70 10.73 -14.94
N VAL A 213 2.39 11.24 -13.94
CA VAL A 213 2.63 10.54 -12.67
C VAL A 213 1.76 11.17 -11.60
N LEU A 214 0.96 10.34 -10.94
CA LEU A 214 0.06 10.70 -9.86
C LEU A 214 0.58 10.09 -8.55
N VAL A 215 0.44 10.84 -7.46
CA VAL A 215 0.74 10.34 -6.11
C VAL A 215 -0.57 10.12 -5.37
N ALA A 216 -0.82 8.89 -4.94
CA ALA A 216 -2.07 8.50 -4.29
C ALA A 216 -1.81 8.01 -2.85
N PRO A 217 -2.71 8.31 -1.89
CA PRO A 217 -2.72 7.63 -0.61
C PRO A 217 -2.75 6.11 -0.79
N SER A 218 -2.02 5.39 0.06
CA SER A 218 -1.97 3.91 0.05
C SER A 218 -3.24 3.27 0.63
N THR A 219 -4.41 3.75 0.21
CA THR A 219 -5.74 3.27 0.58
C THR A 219 -6.55 3.02 -0.70
N ALA A 220 -7.61 2.22 -0.62
CA ALA A 220 -8.47 1.95 -1.77
C ALA A 220 -9.17 3.23 -2.25
N ALA A 221 -9.66 4.08 -1.34
CA ALA A 221 -10.24 5.37 -1.73
C ALA A 221 -9.21 6.31 -2.35
N GLY A 222 -7.97 6.32 -1.85
CA GLY A 222 -6.87 7.10 -2.42
C GLY A 222 -6.55 6.69 -3.85
N LEU A 223 -6.43 5.38 -4.09
CA LEU A 223 -6.19 4.82 -5.41
C LEU A 223 -7.35 5.09 -6.38
N LEU A 224 -8.60 4.94 -5.92
CA LEU A 224 -9.79 5.23 -6.74
C LEU A 224 -9.93 6.73 -7.02
N GLY A 225 -9.52 7.59 -6.09
CA GLY A 225 -9.45 9.04 -6.28
C GLY A 225 -8.50 9.42 -7.40
N ALA A 226 -7.34 8.75 -7.50
CA ALA A 226 -6.36 8.96 -8.57
C ALA A 226 -6.78 8.39 -9.94
N ALA A 227 -7.89 7.65 -9.99
CA ALA A 227 -8.36 7.01 -11.22
C ALA A 227 -9.44 7.82 -11.98
N ARG A 228 -10.05 8.82 -11.32
CA ARG A 228 -11.20 9.59 -11.78
C ARG A 228 -10.79 10.92 -12.38
#